data_AF-A0A7Y9DW33-F1
#
_entry.id   AF-A0A7Y9DW33-F1
#
_cell.length_a   1.000
_cell.length_b   1.000
_cell.length_c   1.000
_cell.angle_alpha   90.00
_cell.angle_beta   90.00
_cell.angle_gamma   90.00
#
_symmetry.space_group_name_H-M   'P 1'
#
loop_
_entity.id
_entity.type
_entity.pdbx_description
1 polymer ?
#
loop_
_entity_poly.entity_id
_entity_poly.type
_entity_poly.pdbx_seq_one_letter_code
_entity_poly.pdbx_strand_id
1 'polypeptide(L)' 'MFTEETARANGEGGTSGADGYMVLVIDPVTGHADCYGPYDDEAQARERAFWRRLEFDVADLPDVLIGVVPWHAEGDRPGC' A
#
# COMPACT_ATOMS: atom_id res chain seq x y z
N MET A 1 7.93 -27.72 20.35
CA MET A 1 7.92 -26.42 21.04
C MET A 1 8.83 -25.52 20.20
N PHE A 2 8.25 -24.75 19.28
CA PHE A 2 8.98 -23.85 18.40
C PHE A 2 8.42 -22.45 18.64
N THR A 3 9.25 -21.59 19.19
CA THR A 3 8.98 -20.17 19.44
C THR A 3 9.65 -19.37 18.33
N GLU A 4 8.88 -18.90 17.36
CA GLU A 4 9.29 -17.79 16.48
C GLU A 4 8.10 -16.86 16.29
N GLU A 5 7.92 -16.01 17.31
CA GLU A 5 7.18 -14.76 17.21
C GLU A 5 7.94 -13.85 16.23
N THR A 6 7.61 -13.94 14.95
CA THR A 6 8.04 -12.91 13.99
C THR A 6 7.02 -11.80 14.03
N ALA A 7 7.38 -10.70 14.69
CA ALA A 7 6.64 -9.46 14.71
C ALA A 7 6.26 -9.02 13.28
N ARG A 8 4.99 -9.21 12.90
CA ARG A 8 4.37 -8.39 11.87
C ARG A 8 3.85 -7.19 12.62
N ALA A 9 4.58 -6.07 12.51
CA ALA A 9 4.04 -4.76 12.82
C ALA A 9 2.85 -4.49 11.90
N ASN A 10 1.70 -5.09 12.21
CA ASN A 10 0.43 -4.50 11.86
C ASN A 10 0.39 -3.24 12.73
N GLY A 11 0.72 -2.11 12.12
CA GLY A 11 0.55 -0.81 12.74
C GLY A 11 -0.93 -0.59 13.02
N GLU A 12 -1.43 -1.14 14.13
CA GLU A 12 -2.60 -0.65 14.82
C GLU A 12 -2.20 0.70 15.43
N GLY A 13 -2.23 1.74 14.61
CA GLY A 13 -1.65 3.03 14.93
C GLY A 13 -2.20 4.15 14.06
N GLY A 14 -3.52 4.33 14.08
CA GLY A 14 -4.18 5.61 13.81
C GLY A 14 -4.02 6.22 12.41
N THR A 15 -4.89 5.84 11.48
CA THR A 15 -5.21 6.66 10.30
C THR A 15 -6.38 7.61 10.59
N SER A 16 -6.38 8.24 11.77
CA SER A 16 -7.34 9.31 12.05
C SER A 16 -6.85 10.57 11.32
N GLY A 17 -7.08 10.63 10.00
CA GLY A 17 -6.72 11.79 9.16
C GLY A 17 -6.35 11.49 7.71
N ALA A 18 -6.40 10.25 7.23
CA ALA A 18 -6.21 9.96 5.81
C ALA A 18 -7.52 10.22 5.04
N ASP A 19 -7.44 10.93 3.91
CA ASP A 19 -8.57 11.19 3.00
C ASP A 19 -8.87 9.97 2.11
N GLY A 20 -7.94 9.02 2.07
CA GLY A 20 -8.08 7.75 1.38
C GLY A 20 -6.78 6.96 1.43
N TYR A 21 -6.67 5.97 0.56
CA TYR A 21 -5.50 5.11 0.46
C TYR A 21 -5.07 4.97 -1.00
N MET A 22 -3.77 4.89 -1.24
CA MET A 22 -3.21 4.57 -2.56
C MET A 22 -2.45 3.26 -2.50
N VAL A 23 -2.40 2.58 -3.65
CA VAL A 23 -1.49 1.46 -3.87
C VAL A 23 -0.29 1.97 -4.66
N LEU A 24 0.90 1.81 -4.10
CA LEU A 24 2.17 2.09 -4.76
C LEU A 24 2.74 0.78 -5.31
N VAL A 25 3.24 0.83 -6.54
CA VAL A 25 3.96 -0.26 -7.19
C VAL A 25 5.32 0.27 -7.61
N ILE A 26 6.39 -0.41 -7.22
CA ILE A 26 7.77 -0.01 -7.51
C ILE A 26 8.52 -1.19 -8.11
N ASP A 27 9.06 -1.01 -9.30
CA ASP A 27 10.02 -1.92 -9.90
C ASP A 27 11.44 -1.47 -9.51
N PRO A 28 12.14 -2.19 -8.60
CA PRO A 28 13.48 -1.80 -8.17
C PRO A 28 14.55 -1.99 -9.25
N VAL A 29 14.29 -2.78 -10.30
CA VAL A 29 15.25 -3.06 -11.37
C VAL A 29 15.32 -1.88 -12.33
N THR A 30 14.17 -1.31 -12.69
CA THR A 30 14.09 -0.18 -13.63
C THR A 30 13.99 1.18 -12.93
N GLY A 31 13.59 1.19 -11.66
CA GLY A 31 13.23 2.41 -10.93
C GLY A 31 11.86 2.97 -11.31
N HIS A 32 11.06 2.23 -12.09
CA HIS A 32 9.71 2.64 -12.45
C HIS A 32 8.77 2.57 -11.24
N ALA A 33 7.89 3.55 -11.12
CA ALA A 33 6.91 3.62 -10.04
C ALA A 33 5.52 4.00 -10.58
N ASP A 34 4.51 3.25 -10.18
CA ASP A 34 3.10 3.50 -10.49
C ASP A 34 2.30 3.70 -9.20
N CYS A 35 1.26 4.52 -9.29
CA CYS A 35 0.34 4.81 -8.19
C CYS A 35 -1.09 4.56 -8.64
N TYR A 36 -1.92 4.00 -7.75
CA TYR A 36 -3.32 3.71 -8.03
C TYR A 36 -4.21 4.10 -6.87
N GLY A 37 -5.41 4.60 -7.19
CA GLY A 37 -6.35 5.18 -6.24
C GLY A 37 -6.64 6.65 -6.58
N PRO A 38 -7.10 7.45 -5.62
CA PRO A 38 -7.35 7.07 -4.22
C PRO A 38 -8.49 6.06 -4.07
N TYR A 39 -8.39 5.23 -3.03
CA TYR A 39 -9.42 4.30 -2.57
C TYR A 39 -9.99 4.82 -1.25
N ASP A 40 -11.30 4.73 -1.06
CA ASP A 40 -11.99 5.33 0.09
C ASP A 40 -11.62 4.64 1.41
N ASP A 41 -11.33 3.34 1.37
CA ASP A 41 -11.01 2.54 2.54
C ASP A 41 -9.77 1.65 2.34
N GLU A 42 -9.09 1.33 3.45
CA GLU A 42 -7.84 0.56 3.43
C GLU A 42 -8.05 -0.87 2.94
N ALA A 43 -9.21 -1.47 3.23
CA ALA A 43 -9.50 -2.85 2.86
C ALA A 43 -9.60 -2.99 1.33
N GLN A 44 -10.27 -2.04 0.67
CA GLN A 44 -10.32 -1.94 -0.78
C GLN A 44 -8.91 -1.75 -1.37
N ALA A 45 -8.09 -0.87 -0.82
CA ALA A 45 -6.71 -0.69 -1.28
C ALA A 45 -5.88 -1.98 -1.14
N ARG A 46 -6.01 -2.70 -0.02
CA ARG A 46 -5.35 -3.99 0.22
C ARG A 46 -5.81 -5.09 -0.74
N GLU A 47 -7.11 -5.16 -1.03
CA GLU A 47 -7.63 -6.08 -2.04
C GLU A 47 -7.03 -5.78 -3.42
N ARG A 48 -6.97 -4.51 -3.81
CA ARG A 48 -6.35 -4.09 -5.09
C ARG A 48 -4.85 -4.37 -5.13
N ALA A 49 -4.13 -4.18 -4.03
CA ALA A 49 -2.72 -4.54 -3.91
C ALA A 49 -2.51 -6.06 -4.06
N PHE A 50 -3.37 -6.88 -3.47
CA PHE A 50 -3.32 -8.34 -3.60
C PHE A 50 -3.49 -8.79 -5.05
N TRP A 51 -4.52 -8.29 -5.74
CA TRP A 51 -4.73 -8.64 -7.16
C TRP A 51 -3.56 -8.24 -8.05
N ARG A 52 -2.95 -7.08 -7.81
CA ARG A 52 -1.74 -6.68 -8.53
C ARG A 52 -0.56 -7.60 -8.26
N ARG A 53 -0.34 -8.03 -7.01
CA ARG A 53 0.72 -8.99 -6.70
C ARG A 53 0.55 -10.26 -7.52
N LEU A 54 -0.67 -10.77 -7.63
CA LEU A 54 -0.98 -11.92 -8.48
C LEU A 54 -0.70 -11.66 -9.97
N GLU A 55 -1.05 -10.48 -10.49
CA GLU A 55 -0.75 -10.10 -11.88
C GLU A 55 0.76 -10.09 -12.15
N PHE A 56 1.55 -9.50 -11.24
CA PHE A 56 3.01 -9.48 -11.36
C PHE A 56 3.65 -10.86 -11.14
N ASP A 57 3.08 -11.70 -10.28
CA ASP A 57 3.51 -13.10 -10.12
C ASP A 57 3.31 -13.90 -11.42
N VAL A 58 2.17 -13.71 -12.10
CA VAL A 58 1.89 -14.36 -13.39
C VAL A 58 2.83 -13.85 -14.48
N ALA A 59 3.26 -12.59 -14.40
CA ALA A 59 4.22 -11.99 -15.31
C ALA A 59 5.70 -12.32 -15.00
N ASP A 60 5.96 -13.17 -13.99
CA ASP A 60 7.31 -13.52 -13.52
C ASP A 60 8.14 -12.30 -13.06
N LEU A 61 7.47 -11.38 -12.35
CA LEU A 61 8.07 -10.16 -11.77
C LEU A 61 8.04 -10.19 -10.23
N PRO A 62 8.76 -11.12 -9.58
CA PRO A 62 8.71 -11.30 -8.12
C PRO A 62 9.23 -10.09 -7.34
N ASP A 63 10.20 -9.36 -7.88
CA ASP A 63 10.90 -8.28 -7.18
C ASP A 63 10.12 -6.97 -7.11
N VAL A 64 8.97 -6.86 -7.80
CA VAL A 64 8.10 -5.69 -7.74
C VAL A 64 7.53 -5.51 -6.33
N LEU A 65 7.76 -4.34 -5.76
CA LEU A 65 7.25 -3.97 -4.43
C LEU A 65 5.86 -3.36 -4.56
N ILE A 66 4.92 -3.83 -3.74
CA ILE A 66 3.55 -3.32 -3.72
C ILE A 66 3.19 -2.95 -2.28
N GLY A 67 2.75 -1.70 -2.07
CA GLY A 67 2.41 -1.18 -0.76
C GLY A 67 1.11 -0.39 -0.78
N VAL A 68 0.38 -0.42 0.34
CA VAL A 68 -0.75 0.49 0.60
C VAL A 68 -0.25 1.63 1.46
N VAL A 69 -0.51 2.85 1.03
CA VAL A 69 -0.13 4.07 1.77
C VAL A 69 -1.34 4.95 2.01
N PRO A 70 -1.43 5.63 3.17
CA PRO A 70 -2.44 6.67 3.36
C PRO A 70 -2.22 7.80 2.36
N TRP A 71 -3.32 8.33 1.84
CA TRP A 71 -3.35 9.48 0.97
C TRP A 71 -4.03 10.65 1.68
N HIS A 72 -3.47 11.83 1.47
CA HIS A 72 -4.02 13.08 1.97
C HIS A 72 -4.21 13.99 0.75
N ALA A 73 -5.44 14.41 0.52
CA ALA A 73 -5.73 15.39 -0.51
C ALA A 73 -5.09 16.72 -0.13
N GLU A 74 -4.44 17.40 -1.08
CA GLU A 74 -4.02 18.78 -0.84
C GLU A 74 -5.27 19.64 -0.63
N GLY A 75 -5.60 19.94 0.63
CA GLY A 75 -6.78 20.75 0.95
C GLY A 75 -7.21 20.78 2.43
N ASP A 76 -6.94 19.74 3.23
CA ASP A 76 -7.35 19.74 4.65
C ASP A 76 -6.27 20.33 5.57
N ARG A 77 -5.89 21.59 5.32
CA ARG A 77 -5.33 22.43 6.38
C ARG A 77 -6.45 23.37 6.85
N PRO A 78 -6.96 23.23 8.08
CA PRO A 78 -7.82 24.27 8.63
C PRO A 78 -6.97 25.53 8.81
N GLY A 79 -7.15 26.50 7.91
CA GLY A 79 -6.75 27.90 8.06
C GLY A 79 -5.26 28.17 8.34
N CYS A 80 -4.55 28.66 7.33
CA CYS A 80 -3.51 29.66 7.58
C CYS A 80 -4.18 31.04 7.53
#